data_AF-A0A7X3VSX7-F1
#
_entry.id   AF-A0A7X3VSX7-F1
#
_cell.length_a   1.000
_cell.length_b   1.000
_cell.length_c   1.000
_cell.angle_alpha   90.00
_cell.angle_beta   90.00
_cell.angle_gamma   90.00
#
_symmetry.space_group_name_H-M   'P 1'
#
loop_
_entity.id
_entity.type
_entity.pdbx_description
1 polymer ?
#
loop_
_entity_poly.entity_id
_entity_poly.type
_entity_poly.pdbx_seq_one_letter_code
_entity_poly.pdbx_strand_id
1 'polypeptide(L)'
;MTDEADFELVTGTGNIFKDLGDPDADLKQTKAVLAADIVSALDGCGFTVRKAGEATGFAAADFSRIRNANLGRFTIDRLMRMRTALYRAAEPLVAHQSDVPVPDLESSSPGPRSVRTPIIVDKSYAQGAHSLLDLQRDWRLLFPDAFFFEVASTDPSARHSCMSKLNDLHRAGGVHVAPNVGEMLRKEIRNLVRAGPPSANLIPGLSLDAFFLQFDELYEARGHEVTRTEADFDRDVDGLIERANTLHNSIRAVLNGSQPREGVYQDAKRTVAEDRSFISSFFADFVCRGTHAPPRASRLAEIARSGNLGPDWTIYRWVQVQLLYALDFLEKHGQLESAKLTANQRVRLQHDVIDIEYVVLGVLQGALASNDKGMRAMFRTLRPDGVVLPYSLNS
;
A
#
# COMPACT_ATOMS: atom_id res chain seq x y z
N MET A 1 -23.13 48.06 43.27
CA MET A 1 -23.60 47.66 41.94
C MET A 1 -22.37 47.28 41.15
N THR A 2 -22.09 45.99 41.08
CA THR A 2 -21.01 45.43 40.25
C THR A 2 -21.69 44.78 39.06
N ASP A 3 -21.47 45.36 37.89
CA ASP A 3 -21.93 44.84 36.60
C ASP A 3 -21.19 43.52 36.34
N GLU A 4 -21.88 42.40 36.55
CA GLU A 4 -21.49 41.12 35.97
C GLU A 4 -21.80 41.19 34.47
N ALA A 5 -20.77 41.36 33.66
CA ALA A 5 -20.89 41.28 32.21
C ALA A 5 -21.43 39.89 31.84
N ASP A 6 -22.59 39.88 31.19
CA ASP A 6 -23.27 38.69 30.67
C ASP A 6 -22.41 38.14 29.52
N PHE A 7 -21.60 37.12 29.79
CA PHE A 7 -20.76 36.48 28.78
C PHE A 7 -21.57 35.39 28.07
N GLU A 8 -21.87 35.60 26.79
CA GLU A 8 -22.48 34.60 25.93
C GLU A 8 -21.51 33.42 25.74
N LEU A 9 -21.90 32.24 26.22
CA LEU A 9 -21.10 31.03 26.16
C LEU A 9 -21.32 30.36 24.80
N VAL A 10 -20.46 30.70 23.83
CA VAL A 10 -20.51 30.12 22.48
C VAL A 10 -19.81 28.76 22.48
N THR A 11 -20.55 27.69 22.17
CA THR A 11 -19.99 26.36 21.93
C THR A 11 -19.20 26.32 20.62
N GLY A 12 -17.90 26.03 20.71
CA GLY A 12 -17.01 25.91 19.56
C GLY A 12 -17.35 24.74 18.64
N THR A 13 -16.88 24.79 17.40
CA THR A 13 -17.23 23.82 16.33
C THR A 13 -16.51 22.47 16.45
N GLY A 14 -15.64 22.30 17.46
CA GLY A 14 -14.78 21.14 17.60
C GLY A 14 -13.48 21.22 16.79
N ASN A 15 -13.31 22.28 15.99
CA ASN A 15 -12.05 22.66 15.35
C ASN A 15 -11.65 24.05 15.82
N ILE A 16 -10.67 24.10 16.75
CA ILE A 16 -10.20 25.36 17.33
C ILE A 16 -9.63 26.32 16.30
N PHE A 17 -9.04 25.80 15.21
CA PHE A 17 -8.51 26.64 14.14
C PHE A 17 -9.64 27.28 13.32
N LYS A 18 -10.77 26.60 13.18
CA LYS A 18 -11.97 27.11 12.51
C LYS A 18 -12.64 28.19 13.34
N ASP A 19 -12.72 27.96 14.65
CA ASP A 19 -13.25 28.93 15.61
C ASP A 19 -12.38 30.20 15.68
N LEU A 20 -11.11 30.11 15.28
CA LEU A 20 -10.17 31.23 15.19
C LEU A 20 -10.06 31.84 13.77
N GLY A 21 -10.87 31.38 12.81
CA GLY A 21 -10.88 31.91 11.44
C GLY A 21 -9.63 31.59 10.62
N ASP A 22 -8.91 30.52 10.96
CA ASP A 22 -7.70 30.11 10.27
C ASP A 22 -8.05 29.56 8.87
N PRO A 23 -7.46 30.08 7.78
CA PRO A 23 -7.76 29.62 6.42
C PRO A 23 -7.36 28.17 6.18
N ASP A 24 -6.43 27.63 6.98
CA ASP A 24 -5.96 26.24 6.94
C ASP A 24 -6.49 25.43 8.12
N ALA A 25 -7.68 25.76 8.64
CA ALA A 25 -8.19 25.20 9.88
C ALA A 25 -8.21 23.66 9.90
N ASP A 26 -8.72 23.03 8.85
CA ASP A 26 -8.87 21.57 8.78
C ASP A 26 -7.51 20.86 8.58
N LEU A 27 -6.59 21.54 7.88
CA LEU A 27 -5.19 21.13 7.71
C LEU A 27 -4.50 20.99 9.07
N LYS A 28 -4.61 22.05 9.88
CA LYS A 28 -3.97 22.17 11.19
C LYS A 28 -4.62 21.24 12.19
N GLN A 29 -5.96 21.11 12.16
CA GLN A 29 -6.69 20.16 12.99
C GLN A 29 -6.26 18.72 12.71
N THR A 30 -6.19 18.32 11.44
CA THR A 30 -5.79 16.94 11.08
C THR A 30 -4.35 16.65 11.46
N LYS A 31 -3.42 17.59 11.20
CA LYS A 31 -2.03 17.44 11.65
C LYS A 31 -1.97 17.36 13.18
N ALA A 32 -2.76 18.15 13.90
CA ALA A 32 -2.80 18.17 15.36
C ALA A 32 -3.32 16.86 15.94
N VAL A 33 -4.40 16.29 15.39
CA VAL A 33 -4.93 14.97 15.80
C VAL A 33 -3.90 13.87 15.55
N LEU A 34 -3.30 13.83 14.36
CA LEU A 34 -2.26 12.84 14.06
C LEU A 34 -1.00 13.01 14.92
N ALA A 35 -0.62 14.25 15.20
CA ALA A 35 0.47 14.55 16.12
C ALA A 35 0.15 14.10 17.55
N ALA A 36 -1.07 14.35 18.03
CA ALA A 36 -1.53 13.93 19.35
C ALA A 36 -1.53 12.39 19.48
N ASP A 37 -1.96 11.67 18.45
CA ASP A 37 -1.88 10.21 18.41
C ASP A 37 -0.43 9.72 18.48
N ILE A 38 0.48 10.36 17.73
CA ILE A 38 1.91 10.04 17.73
C ILE A 38 2.53 10.30 19.11
N VAL A 39 2.20 11.42 19.75
CA VAL A 39 2.67 11.75 21.11
C VAL A 39 2.13 10.73 22.11
N SER A 40 0.85 10.40 22.03
CA SER A 40 0.21 9.39 22.89
C SER A 40 0.87 8.01 22.73
N ALA A 41 1.20 7.60 21.50
CA ALA A 41 1.92 6.36 21.24
C ALA A 41 3.35 6.38 21.79
N LEU A 42 4.07 7.50 21.66
CA LEU A 42 5.41 7.67 22.25
C LEU A 42 5.38 7.53 23.78
N ASP A 43 4.41 8.17 24.41
CA ASP A 43 4.25 8.22 25.86
C ASP A 43 3.84 6.84 26.40
N GLY A 44 2.84 6.20 25.78
CA GLY A 44 2.38 4.86 26.15
C GLY A 44 3.47 3.78 26.02
N CYS A 45 4.45 3.96 25.14
CA CYS A 45 5.56 3.02 24.96
C CYS A 45 6.82 3.39 25.76
N GLY A 46 6.80 4.50 26.51
CA GLY A 46 7.98 5.04 27.19
C GLY A 46 9.14 5.33 26.23
N PHE A 47 8.85 5.68 24.98
CA PHE A 47 9.87 5.95 23.98
C PHE A 47 10.46 7.33 24.15
N THR A 48 11.78 7.37 24.37
CA THR A 48 12.53 8.61 24.14
C THR A 48 12.54 8.91 22.65
N VAL A 49 12.70 10.18 22.31
CA VAL A 49 12.78 10.67 20.93
C VAL A 49 13.84 9.94 20.10
N ARG A 50 14.96 9.58 20.74
CA ARG A 50 16.05 8.82 20.12
C ARG A 50 15.68 7.35 19.90
N LYS A 51 15.07 6.71 20.90
CA LYS A 51 14.58 5.33 20.81
C LYS A 51 13.51 5.18 19.74
N ALA A 52 12.61 6.16 19.63
CA ALA A 52 11.63 6.23 18.55
C ALA A 52 12.31 6.30 17.19
N GLY A 53 13.30 7.18 17.02
CA GLY A 53 14.05 7.28 15.76
C GLY A 53 14.75 5.99 15.36
N GLU A 54 15.38 5.31 16.32
CA GLU A 54 16.04 4.01 16.11
C GLU A 54 15.02 2.92 15.76
N ALA A 55 13.86 2.90 16.41
CA ALA A 55 12.85 1.87 16.21
C ALA A 55 12.04 2.03 14.91
N THR A 56 11.81 3.28 14.47
CA THR A 56 10.94 3.57 13.32
C THR A 56 11.72 3.95 12.05
N GLY A 57 13.01 4.26 12.16
CA GLY A 57 13.83 4.74 11.04
C GLY A 57 13.58 6.20 10.64
N PHE A 58 12.82 6.96 11.45
CA PHE A 58 12.61 8.39 11.26
C PHE A 58 13.64 9.19 12.07
N ALA A 59 13.91 10.45 11.68
CA ALA A 59 14.84 11.26 12.43
C ALA A 59 14.29 11.54 13.84
N ALA A 60 15.10 11.36 14.89
CA ALA A 60 14.70 11.70 16.26
C ALA A 60 14.21 13.16 16.39
N ALA A 61 14.83 14.07 15.63
CA ALA A 61 14.40 15.47 15.60
C ALA A 61 12.97 15.66 15.06
N ASP A 62 12.43 14.70 14.31
CA ASP A 62 11.06 14.77 13.80
C ASP A 62 10.05 14.56 14.94
N PHE A 63 10.24 13.52 15.76
CA PHE A 63 9.41 13.27 16.93
C PHE A 63 9.49 14.41 17.97
N SER A 64 10.66 15.04 18.11
CA SER A 64 10.80 16.24 18.96
C SER A 64 9.92 17.38 18.49
N ARG A 65 9.88 17.65 17.18
CA ARG A 65 9.04 18.71 16.61
C ARG A 65 7.55 18.38 16.73
N ILE A 66 7.16 17.11 16.61
CA ILE A 66 5.78 16.67 16.83
C ILE A 66 5.35 16.90 18.29
N ARG A 67 6.19 16.55 19.28
CA ARG A 67 5.91 16.85 20.70
C ARG A 67 5.74 18.34 20.97
N ASN A 68 6.46 19.19 20.25
CA ASN A 68 6.37 20.65 20.37
C ASN A 68 5.31 21.28 19.45
N ALA A 69 4.40 20.48 18.88
CA ALA A 69 3.38 20.92 17.93
C ALA A 69 3.90 21.74 16.73
N ASN A 70 5.17 21.57 16.36
CA ASN A 70 5.78 22.21 15.20
C ASN A 70 5.53 21.37 13.95
N LEU A 71 4.32 21.48 13.41
CA LEU A 71 3.77 20.60 12.38
C LEU A 71 3.87 21.17 10.95
N GLY A 72 4.36 22.42 10.79
CA GLY A 72 4.31 23.14 9.51
C GLY A 72 4.92 22.36 8.34
N ARG A 73 6.08 21.74 8.57
CA ARG A 73 6.82 20.96 7.55
C ARG A 73 6.40 19.50 7.39
N PHE A 74 5.46 19.03 8.20
CA PHE A 74 4.99 17.65 8.15
C PHE A 74 3.76 17.56 7.26
N THR A 75 3.84 16.70 6.24
CA THR A 75 2.65 16.29 5.48
C THR A 75 1.81 15.31 6.32
N ILE A 76 0.52 15.17 6.00
CA ILE A 76 -0.34 14.15 6.64
C ILE A 76 0.26 12.76 6.43
N ASP A 77 0.71 12.46 5.21
CA ASP A 77 1.33 11.19 4.88
C ASP A 77 2.57 10.91 5.76
N ARG A 78 3.45 11.89 5.96
CA ARG A 78 4.61 11.72 6.86
C ARG A 78 4.17 11.44 8.29
N LEU A 79 3.12 12.10 8.78
CA LEU A 79 2.56 11.84 10.11
C LEU A 79 1.94 10.43 10.18
N MET A 80 1.16 10.01 9.18
CA MET A 80 0.55 8.68 9.11
C MET A 80 1.61 7.57 9.06
N ARG A 81 2.68 7.75 8.27
CA ARG A 81 3.82 6.81 8.21
C ARG A 81 4.57 6.74 9.54
N MET A 82 4.81 7.88 10.18
CA MET A 82 5.42 7.93 11.52
C MET A 82 4.53 7.26 12.57
N ARG A 83 3.22 7.49 12.54
CA ARG A 83 2.24 6.86 13.43
C ARG A 83 2.24 5.34 13.26
N THR A 84 2.12 4.87 12.04
CA THR A 84 2.10 3.43 11.71
C THR A 84 3.40 2.74 12.15
N ALA A 85 4.55 3.38 11.92
CA ALA A 85 5.84 2.85 12.34
C ALA A 85 5.98 2.77 13.87
N LEU A 86 5.44 3.74 14.62
CA LEU A 86 5.44 3.73 16.08
C LEU A 86 4.58 2.60 16.66
N TYR A 87 3.34 2.44 16.18
CA TYR A 87 2.47 1.35 16.64
C TYR A 87 3.10 -0.03 16.40
N ARG A 88 3.81 -0.19 15.28
CA ARG A 88 4.56 -1.42 15.01
C ARG A 88 5.79 -1.58 15.92
N ALA A 89 6.51 -0.50 16.19
CA ALA A 89 7.64 -0.52 17.12
C ALA A 89 7.22 -0.78 18.58
N ALA A 90 5.94 -0.52 18.91
CA ALA A 90 5.35 -0.75 20.22
C ALA A 90 4.95 -2.22 20.49
N GLU A 91 4.71 -3.02 19.45
CA GLU A 91 4.29 -4.43 19.59
C GLU A 91 5.19 -5.30 20.52
N PRO A 92 6.52 -5.12 20.59
CA PRO A 92 7.35 -5.91 21.51
C PRO A 92 7.21 -5.53 23.00
N LEU A 93 6.56 -4.41 23.34
CA LEU A 93 6.46 -3.91 24.72
C LEU A 93 5.11 -4.19 25.41
N VAL A 94 4.11 -4.65 24.67
CA VAL A 94 2.79 -5.03 25.24
C VAL A 94 2.75 -6.50 25.67
N ALA A 95 3.79 -7.30 25.36
CA ALA A 95 3.84 -8.71 25.74
C ALA A 95 4.10 -8.96 27.25
N HIS A 96 4.31 -7.94 28.08
CA HIS A 96 4.46 -8.09 29.52
C HIS A 96 3.86 -6.90 30.28
N GLN A 97 2.53 -6.89 30.39
CA GLN A 97 1.74 -6.57 31.60
C GLN A 97 0.30 -6.32 31.17
N SER A 98 -0.54 -7.35 31.27
CA SER A 98 -2.00 -7.22 31.36
C SER A 98 -2.54 -8.47 32.06
N ASP A 99 -2.28 -8.56 33.35
CA ASP A 99 -3.05 -9.41 34.27
C ASP A 99 -4.33 -8.65 34.64
N VAL A 100 -5.12 -8.28 33.62
CA VAL A 100 -6.46 -7.72 33.78
C VAL A 100 -7.41 -8.89 33.59
N PRO A 101 -8.26 -9.22 34.58
CA PRO A 101 -9.23 -10.30 34.43
C PRO A 101 -10.11 -10.00 33.23
N VAL A 102 -10.13 -10.93 32.27
CA VAL A 102 -11.13 -10.97 31.21
C VAL A 102 -12.49 -11.05 31.92
N PRO A 103 -13.40 -10.07 31.77
CA PRO A 103 -14.75 -10.24 32.27
C PRO A 103 -15.37 -11.39 31.48
N ASP A 104 -15.90 -12.38 32.20
CA ASP A 104 -16.71 -13.46 31.65
C ASP A 104 -17.86 -12.85 30.83
N LEU A 105 -17.68 -12.82 29.51
CA LEU A 105 -18.75 -12.64 28.54
C LEU A 105 -19.20 -14.02 28.03
N GLU A 106 -19.63 -14.86 28.96
CA GLU A 106 -20.57 -15.94 28.66
C GLU A 106 -22.00 -15.45 28.94
N SER A 107 -22.70 -15.04 27.89
CA SER A 107 -24.15 -15.27 27.68
C SER A 107 -24.72 -14.30 26.63
N SER A 108 -24.17 -14.33 25.41
CA SER A 108 -24.94 -14.04 24.20
C SER A 108 -24.13 -14.54 23.01
N SER A 109 -24.33 -15.81 22.65
CA SER A 109 -23.73 -16.39 21.45
C SER A 109 -24.11 -15.55 20.21
N PRO A 110 -23.17 -14.97 19.45
CA PRO A 110 -23.37 -14.86 18.03
C PRO A 110 -23.09 -16.24 17.44
N GLY A 111 -23.98 -16.77 16.62
CA GLY A 111 -23.77 -18.04 15.90
C GLY A 111 -22.45 -18.03 15.10
N PRO A 112 -22.06 -19.17 14.51
CA PRO A 112 -20.77 -19.30 13.82
C PRO A 112 -20.67 -18.23 12.72
N ARG A 113 -19.88 -17.18 12.96
CA ARG A 113 -19.49 -16.24 11.90
C ARG A 113 -18.74 -17.08 10.87
N SER A 114 -19.30 -17.28 9.68
CA SER A 114 -18.55 -17.91 8.59
C SER A 114 -17.28 -17.09 8.39
N VAL A 115 -16.13 -17.76 8.44
CA VAL A 115 -14.84 -17.09 8.22
C VAL A 115 -14.80 -16.74 6.74
N ARG A 116 -15.15 -15.49 6.40
CA ARG A 116 -15.14 -15.00 5.03
C ARG A 116 -13.73 -15.05 4.47
N THR A 117 -13.59 -15.53 3.23
CA THR A 117 -12.31 -15.61 2.54
C THR A 117 -11.80 -14.20 2.25
N PRO A 118 -10.52 -13.87 2.51
CA PRO A 118 -10.00 -12.55 2.21
C PRO A 118 -9.73 -12.33 0.72
N ILE A 119 -10.04 -11.14 0.21
CA ILE A 119 -9.83 -10.73 -1.17
C ILE A 119 -9.23 -9.33 -1.24
N ILE A 120 -8.22 -9.14 -2.10
CA ILE A 120 -7.70 -7.80 -2.41
C ILE A 120 -8.68 -7.10 -3.33
N VAL A 121 -9.11 -5.90 -2.96
CA VAL A 121 -10.00 -5.06 -3.76
C VAL A 121 -9.19 -3.95 -4.41
N ASP A 122 -9.23 -3.91 -5.74
CA ASP A 122 -8.64 -2.84 -6.55
C ASP A 122 -9.64 -1.67 -6.73
N LYS A 123 -9.10 -0.45 -6.91
CA LYS A 123 -9.88 0.77 -7.20
C LYS A 123 -10.86 0.55 -8.33
N SER A 124 -10.43 -0.08 -9.44
CA SER A 124 -11.33 -0.24 -10.61
C SER A 124 -12.58 -1.07 -10.28
N TYR A 125 -12.46 -2.04 -9.37
CA TYR A 125 -13.61 -2.80 -8.86
C TYR A 125 -14.51 -1.94 -7.97
N ALA A 126 -13.92 -1.24 -7.00
CA ALA A 126 -14.67 -0.39 -6.07
C ALA A 126 -15.45 0.74 -6.78
N GLN A 127 -14.86 1.31 -7.82
CA GLN A 127 -15.52 2.30 -8.67
C GLN A 127 -16.67 1.69 -9.48
N GLY A 128 -16.45 0.52 -10.10
CA GLY A 128 -17.46 -0.15 -10.90
C GLY A 128 -18.62 -0.72 -10.10
N ALA A 129 -18.38 -1.16 -8.86
CA ALA A 129 -19.38 -1.84 -8.03
C ALA A 129 -20.57 -0.94 -7.67
N HIS A 130 -21.80 -1.46 -7.71
CA HIS A 130 -22.94 -0.75 -7.12
C HIS A 130 -22.80 -0.60 -5.61
N SER A 131 -22.44 -1.69 -4.93
CA SER A 131 -22.19 -1.72 -3.50
C SER A 131 -21.04 -2.67 -3.19
N LEU A 132 -20.17 -2.26 -2.27
CA LEU A 132 -19.14 -3.14 -1.71
C LEU A 132 -19.72 -4.09 -0.65
N LEU A 133 -20.89 -3.77 -0.08
CA LEU A 133 -21.56 -4.62 0.90
C LEU A 133 -22.00 -5.96 0.30
N ASP A 134 -22.35 -5.98 -1.00
CA ASP A 134 -22.72 -7.21 -1.69
C ASP A 134 -21.53 -8.16 -1.78
N LEU A 135 -20.35 -7.65 -2.16
CA LEU A 135 -19.12 -8.45 -2.15
C LEU A 135 -18.74 -8.86 -0.71
N GLN A 136 -18.95 -7.98 0.27
CA GLN A 136 -18.66 -8.26 1.68
C GLN A 136 -19.49 -9.45 2.22
N ARG A 137 -20.61 -9.85 1.61
CA ARG A 137 -21.42 -10.99 2.08
C ARG A 137 -20.60 -12.27 2.13
N ASP A 138 -19.85 -12.53 1.06
CA ASP A 138 -19.06 -13.75 0.88
C ASP A 138 -17.57 -13.55 1.20
N TRP A 139 -17.09 -12.30 1.12
CA TRP A 139 -15.67 -12.00 1.19
C TRP A 139 -15.30 -11.05 2.33
N ARG A 140 -14.09 -11.24 2.87
CA ARG A 140 -13.43 -10.28 3.74
C ARG A 140 -12.62 -9.32 2.88
N LEU A 141 -13.09 -8.09 2.75
CA LEU A 141 -12.51 -7.12 1.82
C LEU A 141 -11.23 -6.52 2.40
N LEU A 142 -10.14 -6.67 1.66
CA LEU A 142 -8.82 -6.12 1.98
C LEU A 142 -8.48 -5.00 1.01
N PHE A 143 -8.12 -3.84 1.54
CA PHE A 143 -7.73 -2.66 0.76
C PHE A 143 -6.25 -2.37 1.06
N PRO A 144 -5.36 -2.44 0.06
CA PRO A 144 -3.99 -1.95 0.23
C PRO A 144 -4.02 -0.48 0.69
N ASP A 145 -3.09 -0.03 1.52
CA ASP A 145 -3.05 1.37 1.93
C ASP A 145 -2.90 2.33 0.73
N ALA A 146 -2.22 1.90 -0.34
CA ALA A 146 -2.13 2.60 -1.63
C ALA A 146 -3.51 2.93 -2.25
N PHE A 147 -4.53 2.10 -2.02
CA PHE A 147 -5.89 2.27 -2.55
C PHE A 147 -6.52 3.59 -2.12
N PHE A 148 -6.33 4.00 -0.86
CA PHE A 148 -6.93 5.22 -0.33
C PHE A 148 -6.34 6.48 -0.99
N PHE A 149 -5.06 6.45 -1.36
CA PHE A 149 -4.41 7.52 -2.12
C PHE A 149 -4.89 7.55 -3.57
N GLU A 150 -5.05 6.39 -4.18
CA GLU A 150 -5.51 6.27 -5.56
C GLU A 150 -6.94 6.82 -5.72
N VAL A 151 -7.84 6.47 -4.80
CA VAL A 151 -9.20 7.01 -4.73
C VAL A 151 -9.17 8.53 -4.55
N ALA A 152 -8.31 9.05 -3.67
CA ALA A 152 -8.17 10.49 -3.47
C ALA A 152 -7.78 11.21 -4.77
N SER A 153 -6.83 10.67 -5.54
CA SER A 153 -6.32 11.26 -6.78
C SER A 153 -7.27 11.23 -7.99
N THR A 154 -8.45 10.58 -7.88
CA THR A 154 -9.42 10.51 -8.98
C THR A 154 -10.28 11.76 -9.12
N ASP A 155 -10.99 11.88 -10.25
CA ASP A 155 -11.89 13.01 -10.49
C ASP A 155 -12.97 13.08 -9.39
N PRO A 156 -13.48 14.29 -9.07
CA PRO A 156 -14.37 14.48 -7.93
C PRO A 156 -15.61 13.58 -7.93
N SER A 157 -16.18 13.29 -9.11
CA SER A 157 -17.39 12.48 -9.24
C SER A 157 -17.11 11.00 -8.94
N ALA A 158 -16.07 10.43 -9.56
CA ALA A 158 -15.66 9.05 -9.31
C ALA A 158 -15.18 8.85 -7.87
N ARG A 159 -14.48 9.84 -7.31
CA ARG A 159 -14.02 9.85 -5.93
C ARG A 159 -15.19 9.80 -4.95
N HIS A 160 -16.16 10.70 -5.09
CA HIS A 160 -17.33 10.75 -4.20
C HIS A 160 -18.14 9.46 -4.23
N SER A 161 -18.37 8.90 -5.43
CA SER A 161 -19.06 7.61 -5.59
C SER A 161 -18.33 6.46 -4.90
N CYS A 162 -17.01 6.36 -5.08
CA CYS A 162 -16.20 5.33 -4.43
C CYS A 162 -16.19 5.51 -2.90
N MET A 163 -16.09 6.75 -2.43
CA MET A 163 -16.01 7.09 -1.01
C MET A 163 -17.30 6.78 -0.27
N SER A 164 -18.46 7.06 -0.89
CA SER A 164 -19.76 6.68 -0.31
C SER A 164 -19.86 5.17 -0.06
N LYS A 165 -19.40 4.34 -1.01
CA LYS A 165 -19.42 2.86 -0.87
C LYS A 165 -18.47 2.39 0.23
N LEU A 166 -17.31 3.02 0.36
CA LEU A 166 -16.34 2.73 1.43
C LEU A 166 -16.89 3.15 2.80
N ASN A 167 -17.59 4.28 2.89
CA ASN A 167 -18.27 4.73 4.11
C ASN A 167 -19.31 3.72 4.59
N ASP A 168 -20.16 3.25 3.68
CA ASP A 168 -21.18 2.25 4.01
C ASP A 168 -20.55 0.93 4.46
N LEU A 169 -19.49 0.50 3.77
CA LEU A 169 -18.70 -0.67 4.14
C LEU A 169 -18.02 -0.51 5.51
N HIS A 170 -17.48 0.67 5.80
CA HIS A 170 -16.83 1.00 7.07
C HIS A 170 -17.80 0.95 8.24
N ARG A 171 -18.99 1.56 8.08
CA ARG A 171 -20.08 1.47 9.08
C ARG A 171 -20.50 0.02 9.36
N ALA A 172 -20.39 -0.86 8.37
CA ALA A 172 -20.62 -2.30 8.49
C ALA A 172 -19.41 -3.10 9.04
N GLY A 173 -18.33 -2.43 9.44
CA GLY A 173 -17.09 -3.06 9.91
C GLY A 173 -16.35 -3.89 8.84
N GLY A 174 -16.56 -3.57 7.57
CA GLY A 174 -16.09 -4.37 6.43
C GLY A 174 -14.74 -3.96 5.85
N VAL A 175 -14.18 -2.80 6.25
CA VAL A 175 -12.93 -2.28 5.72
C VAL A 175 -11.73 -2.84 6.51
N HIS A 176 -10.87 -3.59 5.82
CA HIS A 176 -9.61 -4.07 6.38
C HIS A 176 -8.44 -3.55 5.58
N VAL A 177 -7.50 -2.88 6.23
CA VAL A 177 -6.34 -2.30 5.56
C VAL A 177 -5.23 -3.34 5.48
N ALA A 178 -4.87 -3.71 4.25
CA ALA A 178 -3.71 -4.52 3.92
C ALA A 178 -2.48 -3.62 3.73
N PRO A 179 -1.27 -4.11 4.02
CA PRO A 179 -0.05 -3.36 3.77
C PRO A 179 0.26 -3.27 2.28
N ASN A 180 0.85 -2.17 1.83
CA ASN A 180 1.49 -2.12 0.51
C ASN A 180 2.59 -3.15 0.37
N VAL A 181 2.93 -3.44 -0.89
CA VAL A 181 4.04 -4.36 -1.24
C VAL A 181 5.36 -3.92 -0.61
N GLY A 182 5.64 -2.61 -0.57
CA GLY A 182 6.88 -2.09 0.03
C GLY A 182 7.04 -2.48 1.50
N GLU A 183 5.97 -2.50 2.27
CA GLU A 183 5.97 -2.89 3.67
C GLU A 183 6.17 -4.41 3.86
N MET A 184 5.52 -5.21 3.02
CA MET A 184 5.76 -6.65 2.99
C MET A 184 7.21 -6.98 2.60
N LEU A 185 7.76 -6.31 1.59
CA LEU A 185 9.17 -6.43 1.20
C LEU A 185 10.12 -6.09 2.34
N ARG A 186 9.88 -4.98 3.06
CA ARG A 186 10.70 -4.61 4.23
C ARG A 186 10.67 -5.68 5.31
N LYS A 187 9.50 -6.30 5.57
CA LYS A 187 9.38 -7.41 6.53
C LYS A 187 10.22 -8.61 6.11
N GLU A 188 10.18 -8.99 4.84
CA GLU A 188 10.97 -10.11 4.31
C GLU A 188 12.47 -9.82 4.33
N ILE A 189 12.90 -8.63 3.88
CA ILE A 189 14.30 -8.22 3.89
C ILE A 189 14.84 -8.11 5.32
N ARG A 190 14.01 -7.64 6.26
CA ARG A 190 14.40 -7.52 7.67
C ARG A 190 14.56 -8.86 8.35
N ASN A 191 13.67 -9.81 8.09
CA ASN A 191 13.61 -11.05 8.84
C ASN A 191 14.22 -12.24 8.08
N LEU A 192 14.52 -12.07 6.79
CA LEU A 192 15.01 -13.10 5.88
C LEU A 192 14.08 -14.33 5.84
N VAL A 193 12.77 -14.10 5.97
CA VAL A 193 11.70 -15.09 5.88
C VAL A 193 10.51 -14.48 5.16
N ARG A 194 9.70 -15.32 4.49
CA ARG A 194 8.46 -14.91 3.82
C ARG A 194 7.49 -14.18 4.76
N ALA A 195 6.82 -13.13 4.28
CA ALA A 195 5.91 -12.33 5.09
C ALA A 195 4.54 -12.99 5.35
N GLY A 196 4.16 -13.98 4.55
CA GLY A 196 2.81 -14.54 4.53
C GLY A 196 1.83 -13.69 3.72
N PRO A 197 0.54 -14.08 3.63
CA PRO A 197 -0.44 -13.36 2.83
C PRO A 197 -0.79 -11.99 3.44
N PRO A 198 -1.31 -11.03 2.65
CA PRO A 198 -1.74 -9.72 3.13
C PRO A 198 -2.71 -9.79 4.32
N SER A 199 -3.64 -10.75 4.32
CA SER A 199 -4.59 -11.01 5.42
C SER A 199 -3.95 -11.34 6.77
N ALA A 200 -2.71 -11.84 6.79
CA ALA A 200 -1.95 -12.11 8.01
C ALA A 200 -1.13 -10.89 8.48
N ASN A 201 -1.17 -9.79 7.73
CA ASN A 201 -0.34 -8.60 7.93
C ASN A 201 -1.16 -7.32 7.98
N LEU A 202 -2.43 -7.40 8.39
CA LEU A 202 -3.33 -6.25 8.44
C LEU A 202 -2.74 -5.13 9.28
N ILE A 203 -2.96 -3.88 8.85
CA ILE A 203 -2.54 -2.70 9.59
C ILE A 203 -3.68 -2.34 10.56
N PRO A 204 -3.50 -2.56 11.89
CA PRO A 204 -4.51 -2.15 12.87
C PRO A 204 -4.52 -0.63 12.99
N GLY A 205 -5.69 -0.07 13.31
CA GLY A 205 -5.77 1.30 13.82
C GLY A 205 -5.55 2.41 12.79
N LEU A 206 -5.95 2.23 11.52
CA LEU A 206 -6.37 3.40 10.76
C LEU A 206 -7.70 3.85 11.37
N SER A 207 -7.74 4.99 12.08
CA SER A 207 -9.01 5.64 12.43
C SER A 207 -9.66 6.11 11.12
N LEU A 208 -10.36 5.17 10.50
CA LEU A 208 -11.14 5.38 9.29
C LEU A 208 -12.23 6.41 9.55
N ASP A 209 -12.71 6.52 10.78
CA ASP A 209 -13.68 7.55 11.18
C ASP A 209 -13.16 8.97 10.89
N ALA A 210 -11.92 9.28 11.25
CA ALA A 210 -11.32 10.59 10.95
C ALA A 210 -11.01 10.77 9.45
N PHE A 211 -10.57 9.71 8.78
CA PHE A 211 -10.32 9.73 7.34
C PHE A 211 -11.61 10.01 6.55
N PHE A 212 -12.71 9.37 6.91
CA PHE A 212 -13.99 9.45 6.22
C PHE A 212 -14.80 10.70 6.57
N LEU A 213 -14.70 11.23 7.81
CA LEU A 213 -15.41 12.46 8.21
C LEU A 213 -14.91 13.71 7.48
N GLN A 214 -13.63 13.77 7.13
CA GLN A 214 -12.97 15.00 6.65
C GLN A 214 -12.42 14.87 5.23
N PHE A 215 -12.73 13.79 4.51
CA PHE A 215 -12.07 13.45 3.25
C PHE A 215 -12.22 14.53 2.17
N ASP A 216 -13.43 15.05 1.98
CA ASP A 216 -13.72 16.06 0.95
C ASP A 216 -13.06 17.41 1.31
N GLU A 217 -13.11 17.85 2.57
CA GLU A 217 -12.45 19.06 3.07
C GLU A 217 -10.91 18.94 3.03
N LEU A 218 -10.35 17.77 3.38
CA LEU A 218 -8.92 17.48 3.37
C LEU A 218 -8.31 17.48 1.96
N TYR A 219 -9.08 17.07 0.96
CA TYR A 219 -8.61 17.02 -0.42
C TYR A 219 -8.72 18.38 -1.11
N GLU A 220 -9.84 19.08 -0.96
CA GLU A 220 -10.01 20.41 -1.55
C GLU A 220 -9.00 21.43 -0.99
N ALA A 221 -8.64 21.31 0.30
CA ALA A 221 -7.63 22.16 0.92
C ALA A 221 -6.17 21.84 0.52
N ARG A 222 -5.88 20.72 -0.17
CA ARG A 222 -4.49 20.20 -0.30
C ARG A 222 -4.14 19.60 -1.66
N GLY A 223 -4.71 20.09 -2.77
CA GLY A 223 -4.58 19.52 -4.13
C GLY A 223 -3.18 19.13 -4.66
N HIS A 224 -2.07 19.35 -3.95
CA HIS A 224 -0.71 18.97 -4.35
C HIS A 224 0.19 18.29 -3.29
N GLU A 225 -0.23 18.12 -2.03
CA GLU A 225 0.69 17.67 -0.95
C GLU A 225 0.50 16.21 -0.46
N VAL A 226 -0.54 15.52 -0.95
CA VAL A 226 -0.97 14.18 -0.49
C VAL A 226 -0.55 13.06 -1.47
N THR A 227 -0.12 13.41 -2.66
CA THR A 227 0.35 12.47 -3.69
C THR A 227 1.78 11.99 -3.40
N ARG A 228 2.09 10.74 -3.77
CA ARG A 228 3.48 10.32 -4.02
C ARG A 228 4.14 11.42 -4.86
N THR A 229 5.32 11.88 -4.45
CA THR A 229 6.00 12.93 -5.21
C THR A 229 6.27 12.43 -6.63
N GLU A 230 6.20 13.29 -7.64
CA GLU A 230 6.55 12.91 -9.02
C GLU A 230 7.92 12.21 -9.07
N ALA A 231 8.86 12.66 -8.24
CA ALA A 231 10.18 12.05 -8.09
C ALA A 231 10.17 10.60 -7.56
N ASP A 232 9.21 10.22 -6.71
CA ASP A 232 9.09 8.82 -6.24
C ASP A 232 8.50 7.92 -7.33
N PHE A 233 7.53 8.42 -8.10
CA PHE A 233 7.01 7.71 -9.26
C PHE A 233 8.07 7.54 -10.34
N ASP A 234 8.83 8.60 -10.64
CA ASP A 234 9.91 8.53 -11.63
C ASP A 234 10.97 7.50 -11.23
N ARG A 235 11.31 7.41 -9.94
CA ARG A 235 12.26 6.39 -9.45
C ARG A 235 11.73 4.97 -9.65
N ASP A 236 10.46 4.72 -9.36
CA ASP A 236 9.84 3.39 -9.53
C ASP A 236 9.76 3.00 -11.01
N VAL A 237 9.40 3.96 -11.88
CA VAL A 237 9.36 3.80 -13.34
C VAL A 237 10.76 3.52 -13.89
N ASP A 238 11.77 4.29 -13.48
CA ASP A 238 13.16 4.10 -13.90
C ASP A 238 13.68 2.71 -13.49
N GLY A 239 13.36 2.28 -12.27
CA GLY A 239 13.70 0.93 -11.80
C GLY A 239 13.03 -0.17 -12.63
N LEU A 240 11.77 0.00 -13.03
CA LEU A 240 11.07 -0.94 -13.91
C LEU A 240 11.74 -0.99 -15.29
N ILE A 241 12.11 0.16 -15.85
CA ILE A 241 12.82 0.28 -17.13
C ILE A 241 14.19 -0.41 -17.07
N GLU A 242 14.96 -0.21 -16.01
CA GLU A 242 16.28 -0.83 -15.83
C GLU A 242 16.16 -2.36 -15.87
N ARG A 243 15.22 -2.94 -15.10
CA ARG A 243 14.98 -4.40 -15.09
C ARG A 243 14.49 -4.91 -16.45
N ALA A 244 13.60 -4.17 -17.12
CA ALA A 244 13.11 -4.51 -18.44
C ALA A 244 14.24 -4.58 -19.47
N ASN A 245 15.11 -3.58 -19.48
CA ASN A 245 16.24 -3.50 -20.42
C ASN A 245 17.26 -4.61 -20.19
N THR A 246 17.52 -4.98 -18.94
CA THR A 246 18.38 -6.13 -18.65
C THR A 246 17.79 -7.44 -19.18
N LEU A 247 16.49 -7.66 -18.97
CA LEU A 247 15.83 -8.84 -19.50
C LEU A 247 15.86 -8.85 -21.03
N HIS A 248 15.57 -7.72 -21.67
CA HIS A 248 15.65 -7.55 -23.13
C HIS A 248 17.06 -7.87 -23.65
N ASN A 249 18.11 -7.36 -23.01
CA ASN A 249 19.49 -7.62 -23.39
C ASN A 249 19.87 -9.10 -23.20
N SER A 250 19.39 -9.74 -22.14
CA SER A 250 19.60 -11.18 -21.91
C SER A 250 18.93 -12.03 -22.99
N ILE A 251 17.71 -11.68 -23.39
CA ILE A 251 17.00 -12.33 -24.51
C ILE A 251 17.80 -12.14 -25.81
N ARG A 252 18.25 -10.92 -26.11
CA ARG A 252 19.06 -10.66 -27.31
C ARG A 252 20.38 -11.42 -27.31
N ALA A 253 21.03 -11.56 -26.15
CA ALA A 253 22.27 -12.33 -26.04
C ALA A 253 22.05 -13.80 -26.42
N VAL A 254 20.95 -14.42 -25.95
CA VAL A 254 20.56 -15.79 -26.36
C VAL A 254 20.26 -15.88 -27.86
N LEU A 255 19.75 -14.80 -28.46
CA LEU A 255 19.47 -14.71 -29.89
C LEU A 255 20.67 -14.24 -30.74
N ASN A 256 21.90 -14.29 -30.21
CA ASN A 256 23.12 -13.83 -30.87
C ASN A 256 23.03 -12.38 -31.40
N GLY A 257 22.39 -11.50 -30.63
CA GLY A 257 22.23 -10.08 -30.95
C GLY A 257 21.10 -9.76 -31.93
N SER A 258 20.41 -10.78 -32.47
CA SER A 258 19.27 -10.59 -33.37
C SER A 258 18.10 -9.90 -32.67
N GLN A 259 17.27 -9.19 -33.44
CA GLN A 259 16.00 -8.68 -32.93
C GLN A 259 15.08 -9.86 -32.55
N PRO A 260 14.37 -9.79 -31.40
CA PRO A 260 13.41 -10.80 -31.03
C PRO A 260 12.36 -10.99 -32.13
N ARG A 261 12.17 -12.25 -32.56
CA ARG A 261 11.12 -12.60 -33.50
C ARG A 261 9.76 -12.59 -32.80
N GLU A 262 8.69 -12.62 -33.59
CA GLU A 262 7.33 -12.82 -33.09
C GLU A 262 7.27 -14.04 -32.16
N GLY A 263 6.61 -13.90 -31.00
CA GLY A 263 6.48 -14.96 -30.00
C GLY A 263 7.64 -15.09 -28.99
N VAL A 264 8.82 -14.50 -29.21
CA VAL A 264 9.93 -14.59 -28.24
C VAL A 264 9.56 -13.99 -26.88
N TYR A 265 8.86 -12.84 -26.88
CA TYR A 265 8.41 -12.24 -25.63
C TYR A 265 7.33 -13.08 -24.94
N GLN A 266 6.53 -13.85 -25.69
CA GLN A 266 5.55 -14.76 -25.11
C GLN A 266 6.23 -15.96 -24.44
N ASP A 267 7.27 -16.51 -25.05
CA ASP A 267 8.08 -17.56 -24.43
C ASP A 267 8.83 -17.04 -23.20
N ALA A 268 9.37 -15.82 -23.26
CA ALA A 268 9.96 -15.17 -22.10
C ALA A 268 8.94 -14.97 -20.96
N LYS A 269 7.70 -14.57 -21.27
CA LYS A 269 6.62 -14.46 -20.28
C LYS A 269 6.30 -15.80 -19.64
N ARG A 270 6.24 -16.88 -20.43
CA ARG A 270 6.04 -18.25 -19.93
C ARG A 270 7.15 -18.64 -18.95
N THR A 271 8.41 -18.42 -19.32
CA THR A 271 9.55 -18.66 -18.44
C THR A 271 9.46 -17.85 -17.15
N VAL A 272 9.16 -16.55 -17.24
CA VAL A 272 9.00 -15.70 -16.04
C VAL A 272 7.84 -16.19 -15.15
N ALA A 273 6.74 -16.65 -15.74
CA ALA A 273 5.57 -17.12 -15.00
C ALA A 273 5.81 -18.47 -14.30
N GLU A 274 6.49 -19.41 -14.97
CA GLU A 274 6.54 -20.83 -14.58
C GLU A 274 7.90 -21.28 -14.01
N ASP A 275 9.02 -20.69 -14.46
CA ASP A 275 10.35 -21.12 -14.05
C ASP A 275 10.84 -20.41 -12.79
N ARG A 276 10.74 -21.11 -11.66
CA ARG A 276 11.21 -20.63 -10.35
C ARG A 276 12.72 -20.40 -10.30
N SER A 277 13.49 -21.26 -10.97
CA SER A 277 14.95 -21.17 -10.98
C SER A 277 15.38 -19.92 -11.74
N PHE A 278 14.71 -19.61 -12.86
CA PHE A 278 14.93 -18.38 -13.59
C PHE A 278 14.75 -17.14 -12.72
N ILE A 279 13.62 -17.02 -12.00
CA ILE A 279 13.37 -15.85 -11.13
C ILE A 279 14.40 -15.77 -10.01
N SER A 280 14.77 -16.89 -9.41
CA SER A 280 15.76 -16.95 -8.33
C SER A 280 17.15 -16.50 -8.81
N SER A 281 17.58 -16.98 -9.98
CA SER A 281 18.85 -16.58 -10.60
C SER A 281 18.82 -15.11 -11.03
N PHE A 282 17.75 -14.67 -11.70
CA PHE A 282 17.59 -13.26 -12.09
C PHE A 282 17.66 -12.34 -10.87
N PHE A 283 16.97 -12.69 -9.79
CA PHE A 283 17.02 -11.93 -8.55
C PHE A 283 18.43 -11.91 -7.94
N ALA A 284 19.10 -13.06 -7.82
CA ALA A 284 20.41 -13.18 -7.19
C ALA A 284 21.54 -12.50 -7.98
N ASP A 285 21.47 -12.54 -9.31
CA ASP A 285 22.55 -12.10 -10.19
C ASP A 285 22.33 -10.70 -10.73
N PHE A 286 21.08 -10.25 -10.86
CA PHE A 286 20.77 -8.91 -11.32
C PHE A 286 20.24 -8.00 -10.21
N VAL A 287 19.15 -8.36 -9.55
CA VAL A 287 18.53 -7.47 -8.55
C VAL A 287 19.46 -7.24 -7.36
N CYS A 288 20.12 -8.28 -6.86
CA CYS A 288 21.06 -8.19 -5.73
C CYS A 288 22.42 -7.58 -6.08
N ARG A 289 22.74 -7.38 -7.36
CA ARG A 289 24.02 -6.79 -7.82
C ARG A 289 23.85 -5.44 -8.52
N GLY A 290 22.61 -5.03 -8.80
CA GLY A 290 22.30 -3.80 -9.51
C GLY A 290 22.42 -2.54 -8.66
N THR A 291 22.26 -1.40 -9.31
CA THR A 291 22.35 -0.05 -8.73
C THR A 291 21.40 0.16 -7.54
N HIS A 292 20.25 -0.50 -7.59
CA HIS A 292 19.20 -0.42 -6.58
C HIS A 292 19.04 -1.72 -5.79
N ALA A 293 20.15 -2.40 -5.49
CA ALA A 293 20.12 -3.65 -4.74
C ALA A 293 19.46 -3.47 -3.36
N PRO A 294 18.61 -4.43 -2.91
CA PRO A 294 17.95 -4.33 -1.63
C PRO A 294 18.96 -4.41 -0.47
N PRO A 295 18.63 -3.86 0.71
CA PRO A 295 19.40 -4.13 1.92
C PRO A 295 19.57 -5.64 2.12
N ARG A 296 20.73 -6.06 2.62
CA ARG A 296 21.09 -7.48 2.80
C ARG A 296 21.08 -8.32 1.51
N ALA A 297 21.30 -7.69 0.35
CA ALA A 297 21.41 -8.35 -0.96
C ALA A 297 22.23 -9.64 -0.94
N SER A 298 23.40 -9.68 -0.28
CA SER A 298 24.23 -10.89 -0.24
C SER A 298 23.52 -12.09 0.41
N ARG A 299 22.76 -11.88 1.48
CA ARG A 299 21.98 -12.94 2.15
C ARG A 299 20.77 -13.34 1.35
N LEU A 300 20.08 -12.37 0.74
CA LEU A 300 18.95 -12.64 -0.14
C LEU A 300 19.38 -13.44 -1.39
N ALA A 301 20.55 -13.13 -1.95
CA ALA A 301 21.15 -13.90 -3.04
C ALA A 301 21.49 -15.34 -2.63
N GLU A 302 21.95 -15.55 -1.40
CA GLU A 302 22.19 -16.90 -0.84
C GLU A 302 20.88 -17.70 -0.71
N ILE A 303 19.81 -17.07 -0.20
CA ILE A 303 18.48 -17.67 -0.11
C ILE A 303 17.93 -18.03 -1.49
N ALA A 304 18.13 -17.17 -2.48
CA ALA A 304 17.71 -17.42 -3.85
C ALA A 304 18.50 -18.57 -4.50
N ARG A 305 19.84 -18.58 -4.38
CA ARG A 305 20.71 -19.65 -4.93
C ARG A 305 20.47 -21.01 -4.28
N SER A 306 20.06 -21.02 -3.00
CA SER A 306 19.69 -22.26 -2.29
C SER A 306 18.29 -22.77 -2.64
N GLY A 307 17.55 -22.10 -3.53
CA GLY A 307 16.20 -22.50 -3.93
C GLY A 307 15.13 -22.24 -2.86
N ASN A 308 15.44 -21.47 -1.82
CA ASN A 308 14.51 -21.14 -0.73
C ASN A 308 13.66 -19.90 -1.01
N LEU A 309 14.03 -19.08 -1.99
CA LEU A 309 13.19 -18.02 -2.51
C LEU A 309 12.12 -18.61 -3.43
N GLY A 310 10.84 -18.28 -3.21
CA GLY A 310 9.75 -18.94 -3.93
C GLY A 310 8.46 -18.12 -4.06
N PRO A 311 7.44 -18.68 -4.73
CA PRO A 311 6.15 -18.05 -5.04
C PRO A 311 5.35 -17.46 -3.87
N ASP A 312 5.69 -17.86 -2.66
CA ASP A 312 5.13 -17.44 -1.37
C ASP A 312 5.87 -16.24 -0.75
N TRP A 313 6.96 -15.79 -1.37
CA TRP A 313 7.66 -14.56 -1.02
C TRP A 313 7.14 -13.37 -1.82
N THR A 314 6.99 -12.26 -1.12
CA THR A 314 6.66 -10.95 -1.67
C THR A 314 7.72 -10.51 -2.66
N ILE A 315 9.00 -10.61 -2.31
CA ILE A 315 10.09 -10.16 -3.19
C ILE A 315 10.18 -10.98 -4.47
N TYR A 316 9.90 -12.29 -4.39
CA TYR A 316 9.80 -13.14 -5.56
C TYR A 316 8.66 -12.67 -6.48
N ARG A 317 7.45 -12.53 -5.94
CA ARG A 317 6.27 -12.10 -6.73
C ARG A 317 6.42 -10.68 -7.27
N TRP A 318 7.02 -9.78 -6.51
CA TRP A 318 7.28 -8.41 -6.93
C TRP A 318 8.22 -8.37 -8.14
N VAL A 319 9.33 -9.10 -8.11
CA VAL A 319 10.21 -9.22 -9.29
C VAL A 319 9.47 -9.86 -10.46
N GLN A 320 8.79 -10.98 -10.21
CA GLN A 320 8.12 -11.74 -11.25
C GLN A 320 7.05 -10.92 -11.98
N VAL A 321 6.16 -10.25 -11.25
CA VAL A 321 5.09 -9.43 -11.83
C VAL A 321 5.69 -8.27 -12.62
N GLN A 322 6.72 -7.60 -12.10
CA GLN A 322 7.37 -6.52 -12.84
C GLN A 322 8.01 -6.96 -14.15
N LEU A 323 8.65 -8.13 -14.18
CA LEU A 323 9.20 -8.67 -15.41
C LEU A 323 8.11 -8.97 -16.44
N LEU A 324 6.93 -9.43 -16.01
CA LEU A 324 5.80 -9.66 -16.93
C LEU A 324 5.24 -8.36 -17.49
N TYR A 325 5.02 -7.33 -16.65
CA TYR A 325 4.61 -5.99 -17.12
C TYR A 325 5.65 -5.37 -18.06
N ALA A 326 6.94 -5.53 -17.74
CA ALA A 326 8.04 -5.12 -18.61
C ALA A 326 8.00 -5.82 -19.97
N LEU A 327 7.79 -7.14 -20.00
CA LEU A 327 7.69 -7.91 -21.24
C LEU A 327 6.45 -7.51 -22.06
N ASP A 328 5.30 -7.26 -21.42
CA ASP A 328 4.10 -6.72 -22.08
C ASP A 328 4.35 -5.34 -22.71
N PHE A 329 5.20 -4.51 -22.09
CA PHE A 329 5.59 -3.23 -22.64
C PHE A 329 6.58 -3.40 -23.80
N LEU A 330 7.65 -4.18 -23.62
CA LEU A 330 8.69 -4.43 -24.61
C LEU A 330 8.13 -5.06 -25.89
N GLU A 331 7.16 -5.96 -25.77
CA GLU A 331 6.47 -6.56 -26.93
C GLU A 331 5.74 -5.50 -27.78
N LYS A 332 5.17 -4.47 -27.14
CA LYS A 332 4.39 -3.42 -27.83
C LYS A 332 5.26 -2.28 -28.34
N HIS A 333 6.35 -1.95 -27.64
CA HIS A 333 7.10 -0.70 -27.85
C HIS A 333 8.60 -0.90 -28.14
N GLY A 334 9.14 -2.11 -27.98
CA GLY A 334 10.58 -2.36 -28.08
C GLY A 334 11.37 -1.85 -26.87
N GLN A 335 12.69 -1.68 -27.04
CA GLN A 335 13.61 -1.28 -25.98
C GLN A 335 13.25 0.08 -25.36
N LEU A 336 13.39 0.18 -24.04
CA LEU A 336 13.04 1.35 -23.27
C LEU A 336 14.24 2.30 -23.13
N GLU A 337 14.05 3.57 -23.43
CA GLU A 337 14.96 4.64 -23.01
C GLU A 337 14.17 5.67 -22.22
N SER A 338 14.41 5.78 -20.90
CA SER A 338 13.63 6.66 -20.01
C SER A 338 13.57 8.11 -20.51
N ALA A 339 14.69 8.61 -21.06
CA ALA A 339 14.78 9.95 -21.65
C ALA A 339 14.00 10.15 -22.96
N LYS A 340 13.57 9.07 -23.62
CA LYS A 340 12.83 9.11 -24.90
C LYS A 340 11.36 8.69 -24.77
N LEU A 341 10.88 8.45 -23.55
CA LEU A 341 9.48 8.08 -23.34
C LEU A 341 8.55 9.25 -23.69
N THR A 342 7.53 8.96 -24.48
CA THR A 342 6.41 9.89 -24.69
C THR A 342 5.63 10.09 -23.39
N ALA A 343 4.93 11.21 -23.25
CA ALA A 343 4.07 11.48 -22.09
C ALA A 343 3.05 10.35 -21.83
N ASN A 344 2.44 9.84 -22.90
CA ASN A 344 1.48 8.72 -22.81
C ASN A 344 2.13 7.42 -22.31
N GLN A 345 3.37 7.13 -22.74
CA GLN A 345 4.10 5.96 -22.26
C GLN A 345 4.49 6.11 -20.78
N ARG A 346 4.86 7.31 -20.33
CA ARG A 346 5.16 7.59 -18.92
C ARG A 346 3.93 7.41 -18.04
N VAL A 347 2.79 7.98 -18.42
CA VAL A 347 1.52 7.80 -17.70
C VAL A 347 1.14 6.34 -17.62
N ARG A 348 1.28 5.59 -18.72
CA ARG A 348 1.02 4.15 -18.73
C ARG A 348 1.94 3.40 -17.77
N LEU A 349 3.24 3.69 -17.75
CA LEU A 349 4.18 3.04 -16.83
C LEU A 349 3.89 3.38 -15.37
N GLN A 350 3.42 4.60 -15.09
CA GLN A 350 2.97 4.99 -13.74
C GLN A 350 1.74 4.17 -13.32
N HIS A 351 0.77 3.95 -14.21
CA HIS A 351 -0.35 3.04 -13.95
C HIS A 351 0.14 1.60 -13.75
N ASP A 352 1.05 1.10 -14.61
CA ASP A 352 1.60 -0.25 -14.48
C ASP A 352 2.28 -0.44 -13.10
N VAL A 353 3.00 0.55 -12.58
CA VAL A 353 3.62 0.51 -11.23
C VAL A 353 2.57 0.34 -10.12
N ILE A 354 1.41 0.98 -10.24
CA ILE A 354 0.30 0.85 -9.29
C ILE A 354 -0.36 -0.54 -9.45
N ASP A 355 -0.63 -0.97 -10.68
CA ASP A 355 -1.25 -2.26 -10.98
C ASP A 355 -0.40 -3.44 -10.49
N ILE A 356 0.94 -3.33 -10.60
CA ILE A 356 1.89 -4.29 -10.04
C ILE A 356 1.61 -4.53 -8.56
N GLU A 357 1.27 -3.49 -7.79
CA GLU A 357 1.01 -3.61 -6.36
C GLU A 357 -0.19 -4.53 -6.09
N TYR A 358 -1.32 -4.26 -6.73
CA TYR A 358 -2.53 -5.05 -6.60
C TYR A 358 -2.36 -6.49 -7.10
N VAL A 359 -1.64 -6.70 -8.21
CA VAL A 359 -1.39 -8.05 -8.73
C VAL A 359 -0.52 -8.84 -7.76
N VAL A 360 0.55 -8.25 -7.22
CA VAL A 360 1.41 -8.93 -6.22
C VAL A 360 0.61 -9.30 -4.99
N LEU A 361 -0.12 -8.36 -4.41
CA LEU A 361 -0.91 -8.61 -3.19
C LEU A 361 -2.03 -9.63 -3.46
N GLY A 362 -2.72 -9.50 -4.59
CA GLY A 362 -3.76 -10.44 -5.01
C GLY A 362 -3.19 -11.85 -5.17
N VAL A 363 -2.09 -12.00 -5.90
CA VAL A 363 -1.42 -13.29 -6.11
C VAL A 363 -0.93 -13.89 -4.80
N LEU A 364 -0.42 -13.10 -3.85
CA LEU A 364 -0.03 -13.61 -2.53
C LEU A 364 -1.24 -14.03 -1.70
N GLN A 365 -2.31 -13.22 -1.72
CA GLN A 365 -3.56 -13.50 -1.00
C GLN A 365 -4.31 -14.71 -1.56
N GLY A 366 -4.25 -14.91 -2.88
CA GLY A 366 -5.00 -15.94 -3.60
C GLY A 366 -6.35 -15.49 -4.14
N ALA A 367 -6.70 -14.21 -3.94
CA ALA A 367 -7.94 -13.65 -4.48
C ALA A 367 -7.78 -12.16 -4.82
N LEU A 368 -8.31 -11.75 -5.98
CA LEU A 368 -8.29 -10.38 -6.49
C LEU A 368 -9.65 -9.97 -7.09
N ALA A 369 -10.21 -8.85 -6.64
CA ALA A 369 -11.38 -8.20 -7.24
C ALA A 369 -10.91 -7.00 -8.06
N SER A 370 -11.03 -7.06 -9.40
CA SER A 370 -10.53 -6.02 -10.31
C SER A 370 -11.32 -5.98 -11.62
N ASN A 371 -11.63 -4.77 -12.11
CA ASN A 371 -12.20 -4.52 -13.43
C ASN A 371 -11.15 -4.34 -14.53
N ASP A 372 -9.87 -4.27 -14.19
CA ASP A 372 -8.80 -4.23 -15.19
C ASP A 372 -8.54 -5.60 -15.84
N LYS A 373 -8.63 -5.66 -17.17
CA LYS A 373 -8.45 -6.91 -17.93
C LYS A 373 -7.01 -7.44 -17.87
N GLY A 374 -6.02 -6.55 -17.86
CA GLY A 374 -4.60 -6.88 -17.81
C GLY A 374 -4.23 -7.50 -16.47
N MET A 375 -4.60 -6.86 -15.36
CA MET A 375 -4.39 -7.37 -14.00
C MET A 375 -5.03 -8.74 -13.81
N ARG A 376 -6.27 -8.94 -14.29
CA ARG A 376 -6.95 -10.24 -14.21
C ARG A 376 -6.26 -11.32 -15.04
N ALA A 377 -5.76 -10.99 -16.23
CA ALA A 377 -5.01 -11.93 -17.05
C ALA A 377 -3.70 -12.32 -16.36
N MET A 378 -2.96 -11.32 -15.85
CA MET A 378 -1.72 -11.50 -15.11
C MET A 378 -1.90 -12.38 -13.86
N PHE A 379 -2.95 -12.11 -13.08
CA PHE A 379 -3.30 -12.91 -11.91
C PHE A 379 -3.53 -14.38 -12.28
N ARG A 380 -4.33 -14.66 -13.32
CA ARG A 380 -4.63 -16.04 -13.74
C ARG A 380 -3.38 -16.78 -14.22
N THR A 381 -2.47 -16.08 -14.90
CA THR A 381 -1.18 -16.64 -15.31
C THR A 381 -0.33 -17.06 -14.11
N LEU A 382 -0.32 -16.25 -13.04
CA LEU A 382 0.55 -16.48 -11.88
C LEU A 382 -0.06 -17.36 -10.79
N ARG A 383 -1.39 -17.44 -10.76
CA ARG A 383 -2.17 -18.19 -9.77
C ARG A 383 -3.46 -18.76 -10.39
N PRO A 384 -3.35 -19.82 -11.21
CA PRO A 384 -4.50 -20.41 -11.92
C PRO A 384 -5.54 -21.06 -10.98
N ASP A 385 -5.13 -21.43 -9.77
CA ASP A 385 -5.97 -21.93 -8.67
C ASP A 385 -6.62 -20.80 -7.83
N GLY A 386 -6.24 -19.54 -8.08
CA GLY A 386 -6.74 -18.38 -7.36
C GLY A 386 -8.10 -17.89 -7.86
N VAL A 387 -8.74 -17.04 -7.07
CA VAL A 387 -10.04 -16.44 -7.42
C VAL A 387 -9.85 -15.04 -7.97
N VAL A 388 -10.42 -14.76 -9.13
CA VAL A 388 -10.43 -13.41 -9.70
C VAL A 388 -11.86 -12.99 -10.07
N LEU A 389 -12.32 -11.88 -9.48
CA LEU A 389 -13.68 -11.39 -9.63
C LEU A 389 -13.69 -10.11 -10.47
N PRO A 390 -14.23 -10.14 -11.71
CA PRO A 390 -14.66 -8.93 -12.37
C PRO A 390 -15.97 -8.43 -11.73
N TYR A 391 -16.22 -7.13 -11.79
CA TYR A 391 -17.55 -6.62 -11.60
C TYR A 391 -18.35 -6.83 -12.89
N SER A 392 -19.47 -7.54 -12.78
CA SER A 392 -20.43 -7.74 -13.86
C SER A 392 -21.80 -7.34 -13.38
N LEU A 393 -22.47 -6.45 -14.12
CA LEU A 393 -23.86 -6.07 -13.93
C LEU A 393 -24.79 -7.23 -14.33
N ASN A 394 -24.74 -8.35 -13.61
CA ASN A 394 -25.71 -9.43 -13.81
C ASN A 394 -26.35 -9.77 -12.48
N SER A 395 -27.52 -9.17 -12.32
CA SER A 395 -28.67 -9.59 -11.51
C SER A 395 -29.01 -11.07 -11.68
#